data_AF-W2KST8-F1
#
_entry.id   AF-W2KST8-F1
#
_cell.length_a   1.000
_cell.length_b   1.000
_cell.length_c   1.000
_cell.angle_alpha   90.00
_cell.angle_beta   90.00
_cell.angle_gamma   90.00
#
_symmetry.space_group_name_H-M   'P 1'
#
loop_
_entity.id
_entity.type
_entity.pdbx_description
1 polymer ?
#
loop_
_entity_poly.entity_id
_entity_poly.type
_entity_poly.pdbx_seq_one_letter_code
_entity_poly.pdbx_strand_id
1 'polypeptide(L)' 'MGWAYENPQSRWAGPALSLKKPGSEEYRQTSDYRAVNAETETATGVMPILRFITKHVR' A
#
# COMPACT_ATOMS: atom_id res chain seq x y z
N MET A 1 15.51 10.12 -4.51
CA MET A 1 14.97 9.87 -5.87
C MET A 1 15.57 8.56 -6.34
N GLY A 2 14.78 7.49 -6.42
CA GLY A 2 15.30 6.12 -6.62
C GLY A 2 14.31 5.01 -6.25
N TRP A 3 13.10 5.38 -5.82
CA TRP A 3 12.02 4.46 -5.47
C TRP A 3 11.19 3.99 -6.67
N ALA A 4 11.23 4.76 -7.77
CA ALA A 4 10.52 4.47 -9.02
C ALA A 4 11.37 4.93 -10.21
N TYR A 5 11.18 4.27 -11.35
CA TYR A 5 11.80 4.60 -12.62
C TYR A 5 10.75 4.52 -13.74
N GLU A 6 10.99 5.22 -14.84
CA GLU A 6 10.13 5.12 -16.02
C GLU A 6 10.38 3.78 -16.72
N ASN A 7 9.33 3.00 -16.92
CA ASN A 7 9.39 1.74 -17.67
C ASN A 7 8.34 1.71 -18.78
N PRO A 8 8.69 2.20 -20.00
CA PRO A 8 7.77 2.20 -21.14
C PRO A 8 7.41 0.79 -21.63
N GLN A 9 8.19 -0.22 -21.24
CA GLN A 9 8.01 -1.61 -21.68
C GLN A 9 7.03 -2.39 -20.80
N SER A 10 6.63 -1.85 -19.65
CA SER A 10 5.64 -2.50 -18.80
C SER A 10 4.31 -2.65 -19.54
N ARG A 11 3.75 -3.86 -19.50
CA ARG A 11 2.42 -4.15 -20.04
C ARG A 11 1.31 -3.96 -19.01
N TRP A 12 1.68 -3.60 -17.78
CA TRP A 12 0.79 -3.40 -16.65
C TRP A 12 0.88 -1.96 -16.17
N ALA A 13 -0.27 -1.39 -15.82
CA ALA A 13 -0.38 -0.07 -15.23
C ALA A 13 -1.56 -0.03 -14.26
N GLY A 14 -1.43 0.77 -13.21
CA GLY A 14 -2.51 1.14 -12.31
C GLY A 14 -2.53 2.67 -12.15
N PRO A 15 -3.69 3.28 -11.89
CA PRO A 15 -3.77 4.73 -11.75
C PRO A 15 -3.02 5.21 -10.51
N ALA A 16 -2.29 6.31 -10.66
CA ALA A 16 -1.73 7.07 -9.55
C ALA A 16 -2.78 8.05 -9.02
N LEU A 17 -3.11 7.97 -7.74
CA LEU A 17 -4.12 8.78 -7.07
C LEU A 17 -3.45 9.74 -6.08
N SER A 18 -3.93 10.98 -6.03
CA SER A 18 -3.53 11.95 -5.01
C SER A 18 -4.50 11.92 -3.84
N LEU A 19 -4.00 11.69 -2.64
CA LEU A 19 -4.78 11.63 -1.40
C LEU A 19 -4.37 12.75 -0.45
N LYS A 20 -5.34 13.55 0.00
CA LYS A 20 -5.11 14.59 1.01
C LYS A 20 -4.81 13.95 2.37
N LYS A 21 -3.77 14.42 3.06
CA LYS A 21 -3.46 13.97 4.42
C LYS A 21 -4.51 14.52 5.40
N PRO A 22 -5.06 13.71 6.32
CA PRO A 22 -5.98 14.21 7.33
C PRO A 22 -5.34 15.33 8.17
N GLY A 23 -6.06 16.43 8.36
CA GLY A 23 -5.59 17.58 9.17
C GLY A 23 -4.44 18.39 8.54
N SER A 24 -4.17 18.21 7.24
CA SER A 24 -3.11 18.94 6.53
C SER A 24 -3.54 19.30 5.11
N GLU A 25 -2.95 20.35 4.54
CA GLU A 25 -3.09 20.70 3.12
C GLU A 25 -2.15 19.91 2.20
N GLU A 26 -1.31 19.05 2.77
CA GLU A 26 -0.40 18.20 2.01
C GLU A 26 -1.12 17.00 1.39
N TYR A 27 -0.63 16.57 0.23
CA TYR A 27 -1.09 15.39 -0.48
C TYR A 27 -0.02 14.29 -0.45
N ARG A 28 -0.47 13.04 -0.63
CA ARG A 28 0.38 11.87 -0.87
C ARG A 28 -0.08 11.22 -2.18
N GLN A 29 0.88 10.75 -2.98
CA GLN A 29 0.57 9.87 -4.09
C GLN A 29 0.37 8.44 -3.57
N THR A 30 -0.60 7.72 -4.11
CA THR A 30 -0.79 6.28 -3.96
C THR A 30 -1.06 5.65 -5.32
N SER A 31 -0.87 4.35 -5.46
CA SER A 31 -1.21 3.62 -6.68
C SER A 31 -2.36 2.66 -6.38
N ASP A 32 -3.36 2.62 -7.24
CA ASP A 32 -4.47 1.69 -7.10
C ASP A 32 -4.07 0.28 -7.56
N TYR A 33 -3.73 -0.57 -6.61
CA TYR A 33 -3.32 -1.96 -6.86
C TYR A 33 -4.46 -2.97 -6.85
N ARG A 34 -5.74 -2.55 -6.78
CA ARG A 34 -6.86 -3.50 -6.64
C ARG A 34 -6.92 -4.55 -7.75
N ALA A 35 -6.71 -4.15 -9.01
CA ALA A 35 -6.69 -5.07 -10.14
C ALA A 35 -5.50 -6.06 -10.06
N VAL A 36 -4.30 -5.56 -9.74
CA VAL A 36 -3.11 -6.42 -9.61
C VAL A 36 -3.25 -7.38 -8.43
N ASN A 37 -3.81 -6.93 -7.31
CA ASN A 37 -4.03 -7.76 -6.13
C ASN A 37 -5.03 -8.90 -6.39
N ALA A 38 -6.02 -8.70 -7.28
CA ALA A 38 -6.97 -9.74 -7.66
C ALA A 38 -6.30 -10.88 -8.46
N GLU A 39 -5.25 -10.57 -9.21
CA GLU A 39 -4.49 -11.51 -10.04
C GLU A 39 -3.25 -12.10 -9.32
N THR A 40 -2.96 -11.62 -8.10
CA THR A 40 -1.76 -12.02 -7.34
C THR A 40 -2.14 -13.00 -6.23
N GLU A 41 -1.40 -14.10 -6.11
CA GLU A 41 -1.57 -15.03 -5.00
C GLU A 41 -1.29 -14.34 -3.66
N THR A 42 -2.18 -14.55 -2.69
CA THR A 42 -2.05 -13.92 -1.37
C THR A 42 -0.97 -14.62 -0.54
N ALA A 43 0.16 -13.95 -0.35
CA ALA A 43 1.15 -14.35 0.64
C ALA A 43 0.64 -14.01 2.06
N THR A 44 0.11 -15.01 2.76
CA THR A 44 -0.53 -14.79 4.07
C THR A 44 0.51 -14.86 5.19
N GLY A 45 0.84 -13.72 5.81
CA GLY A 45 1.52 -13.67 7.10
C GLY A 45 0.50 -13.54 8.23
N VAL A 46 0.65 -14.32 9.31
CA VAL A 46 -0.25 -14.18 10.47
C VAL A 46 0.13 -12.91 11.24
N MET A 47 -0.70 -11.87 11.13
CA MET A 47 -0.63 -10.69 11.99
C MET A 47 -1.47 -10.93 13.26
N PRO A 48 -0.85 -11.08 14.44
CA PRO A 48 -1.59 -11.25 15.67
C PRO A 48 -2.39 -9.97 15.99
N ILE A 49 -3.59 -10.15 16.56
CA ILE A 49 -4.41 -9.02 16.98
C ILE A 49 -3.70 -8.30 18.13
N LEU A 50 -3.47 -7.00 18.00
CA LEU A 50 -2.70 -6.19 18.95
C LEU A 50 -3.13 -6.42 20.40
N ARG A 51 -4.44 -6.50 20.66
CA ARG A 51 -5.02 -6.78 21.98
C ARG A 51 -4.50 -8.08 22.61
N PHE A 52 -4.22 -9.11 21.82
CA PHE A 52 -3.66 -10.37 22.34
C PHE A 52 -2.17 -10.24 22.67
N ILE A 53 -1.43 -9.45 21.90
CA ILE A 53 0.01 -9.23 22.10
C ILE A 53 0.25 -8.35 23.33
N THR A 54 -0.56 -7.31 23.52
CA THR A 54 -0.37 -6.33 24.60
C THR A 54 -1.02 -6.73 25.92
N LYS A 55 -1.69 -7.89 25.99
CA LYS A 55 -2.44 -8.35 27.17
C LYS A 55 -1.61 -8.36 28.47
N HIS A 56 -0.29 -8.51 28.37
CA HIS A 56 0.62 -8.60 29.52
C HIS A 56 1.64 -7.44 29.58
N VAL A 57 1.49 -6.43 28.72
CA VAL A 57 2.35 -5.24 28.75
C VAL A 57 1.76 -4.28 29.80
N ARG A 58 2.48 -4.11 30.90
CA ARG A 58 2.20 -3.11 31.94
C ARG A 58 2.85 -1.77 31.60
#